data_AF-A0AAV5DW24-F1
#
_entry.id   AF-A0AAV5DW24-F1
#
_cell.length_a   1.000
_cell.length_b   1.000
_cell.length_c   1.000
_cell.angle_alpha   90.00
_cell.angle_beta   90.00
_cell.angle_gamma   90.00
#
_symmetry.space_group_name_H-M   'P 1'
#
loop_
_entity.id
_entity.type
_entity.pdbx_description
1 polymer ?
#
loop_
_entity_poly.entity_id
_entity_poly.type
_entity_poly.pdbx_seq_one_letter_code
_entity_poly.pdbx_strand_id
1 'polypeptide(L)'
;MIGRYRRMGVSEGRMRYVEVSQKEPFVLSSFALEDDGCCWTLEHRVALSRILTDRCYPWQEEEDTPRIGVIDPLNASITYLTIGNHVISVDMDKGMVLRSSILGETAGPFMFTHGFLTPCVLPPWLGSSRIPAAGTSTSNEANIKSNTLSDILVRDDSNKKN
;
A
#
# COMPACT_ATOMS: atom_id res chain seq x y z
N MET A 1 -10.46 -8.94 -16.34
CA MET A 1 -9.08 -8.71 -15.86
C MET A 1 -9.08 -8.84 -14.33
N ILE A 2 -8.57 -9.94 -13.77
CA ILE A 2 -8.88 -10.39 -12.39
C ILE A 2 -8.15 -9.60 -11.29
N GLY A 3 -6.96 -9.04 -11.57
CA GLY A 3 -6.12 -8.37 -10.57
C GLY A 3 -6.55 -6.98 -10.10
N ARG A 4 -7.75 -6.48 -10.46
CA ARG A 4 -8.27 -5.17 -9.98
C ARG A 4 -9.04 -5.29 -8.67
N TYR A 5 -9.78 -6.38 -8.53
CA TYR A 5 -10.73 -6.58 -7.43
C TYR A 5 -10.26 -7.65 -6.45
N ARG A 6 -9.12 -8.26 -6.73
CA ARG A 6 -8.54 -9.37 -5.97
C ARG A 6 -7.04 -9.18 -5.89
N ARG A 7 -6.45 -9.40 -4.72
CA ARG A 7 -5.02 -9.30 -4.51
C ARG A 7 -4.54 -10.32 -3.50
N MET A 8 -3.36 -10.86 -3.76
CA MET A 8 -2.59 -11.70 -2.84
C MET A 8 -1.41 -10.89 -2.30
N GLY A 9 -0.99 -11.16 -1.08
CA GLY A 9 0.20 -10.55 -0.48
C GLY A 9 0.51 -11.14 0.89
N VAL A 10 1.62 -10.71 1.49
CA VAL A 10 2.00 -11.11 2.84
C VAL A 10 1.71 -9.94 3.79
N SER A 11 1.05 -10.24 4.90
CA SER A 11 0.82 -9.29 6.00
C SER A 11 0.98 -10.03 7.32
N GLU A 12 1.71 -9.43 8.25
CA GLU A 12 1.98 -10.02 9.57
C GLU A 12 2.64 -11.42 9.49
N GLY A 13 3.41 -11.65 8.42
CA GLY A 13 4.08 -12.94 8.18
C GLY A 13 3.18 -14.04 7.60
N ARG A 14 1.88 -13.79 7.39
CA ARG A 14 0.94 -14.76 6.80
C ARG A 14 0.54 -14.37 5.38
N MET A 15 0.30 -15.36 4.54
CA MET A 15 -0.24 -15.13 3.20
C MET A 15 -1.70 -14.67 3.33
N ARG A 16 -2.05 -13.60 2.62
CA ARG A 16 -3.36 -12.97 2.62
C ARG A 16 -3.95 -12.95 1.22
N TYR A 17 -5.25 -13.21 1.14
CA TYR A 17 -6.07 -12.98 -0.05
C TYR A 17 -7.10 -11.92 0.30
N VAL A 18 -7.20 -10.86 -0.50
CA VAL A 18 -8.20 -9.81 -0.33
C VAL A 18 -9.00 -9.68 -1.61
N GLU A 19 -10.32 -9.54 -1.48
CA GLU A 19 -11.20 -9.27 -2.59
C GLU A 19 -12.26 -8.21 -2.27
N VAL A 20 -12.70 -7.48 -3.29
CA VAL A 20 -13.78 -6.51 -3.20
C VAL A 20 -14.89 -6.88 -4.19
N SER A 21 -16.14 -6.85 -3.75
CA SER A 21 -17.28 -7.08 -4.64
C SER A 21 -17.36 -5.98 -5.69
N GLN A 22 -17.78 -6.33 -6.90
CA GLN A 22 -17.86 -5.38 -8.04
C GLN A 22 -19.18 -4.61 -8.09
N LYS A 23 -20.10 -4.89 -7.16
CA LYS A 23 -21.39 -4.22 -7.05
C LYS A 23 -21.53 -3.65 -5.64
N GLU A 24 -22.29 -2.57 -5.54
CA GLU A 24 -22.72 -2.03 -4.25
C GLU A 24 -23.39 -3.13 -3.40
N PRO A 25 -23.11 -3.18 -2.09
CA PRO A 25 -22.45 -2.15 -1.27
C PRO A 25 -20.89 -2.18 -1.25
N PHE A 26 -20.24 -2.81 -2.25
CA PHE A 26 -18.78 -2.97 -2.35
C PHE A 26 -18.19 -3.57 -1.07
N VAL A 27 -18.31 -4.89 -0.93
CA VAL A 27 -17.86 -5.63 0.23
C VAL A 27 -16.40 -6.02 0.06
N LEU A 28 -15.53 -5.49 0.92
CA LEU A 28 -14.12 -5.87 1.04
C LEU A 28 -14.01 -7.05 2.02
N SER A 29 -13.38 -8.13 1.59
CA SER A 29 -13.16 -9.34 2.38
C SER A 29 -11.68 -9.70 2.38
N SER A 30 -11.13 -10.05 3.54
CA SER A 30 -9.74 -10.43 3.74
C SER A 30 -9.65 -11.80 4.38
N PHE A 31 -8.85 -12.66 3.78
CA PHE A 31 -8.66 -14.05 4.17
C PHE A 31 -7.20 -14.31 4.51
N ALA A 32 -6.96 -15.10 5.55
CA ALA A 32 -5.66 -15.64 5.92
C ALA A 32 -5.52 -17.06 5.39
N LEU A 33 -4.35 -17.41 4.86
CA LEU A 33 -4.01 -18.82 4.68
C LEU A 33 -3.62 -19.37 6.06
N GLU A 34 -4.20 -20.50 6.43
CA GLU A 34 -3.85 -21.21 7.66
C GLU A 34 -2.41 -21.76 7.58
N ASP A 35 -1.79 -22.01 8.74
CA ASP A 35 -0.38 -22.40 8.84
C ASP A 35 -0.09 -23.76 8.18
N ASP A 36 -1.09 -24.63 8.07
CA ASP A 36 -1.01 -25.90 7.34
C ASP A 36 -1.10 -25.73 5.81
N GLY A 37 -1.37 -24.51 5.33
CA GLY A 37 -1.49 -24.16 3.93
C GLY A 37 -2.73 -24.72 3.22
N CYS A 38 -3.67 -25.34 3.95
CA CYS A 38 -4.75 -26.12 3.36
C CYS A 38 -6.03 -25.31 3.15
N CYS A 39 -6.29 -24.29 3.98
CA CYS A 39 -7.52 -23.52 3.90
C CYS A 39 -7.34 -22.02 4.13
N TRP A 40 -8.33 -21.28 3.61
CA TRP A 40 -8.44 -19.84 3.74
C TRP A 40 -9.50 -19.51 4.78
N THR A 41 -9.12 -18.82 5.86
CA THR A 41 -10.04 -18.34 6.88
C THR A 41 -10.40 -16.89 6.60
N LEU A 42 -11.70 -16.56 6.59
CA LEU A 42 -12.15 -15.16 6.54
C LEU A 42 -11.84 -14.48 7.88
N GLU A 43 -10.98 -13.48 7.90
CA GLU A 43 -10.64 -12.74 9.13
C GLU A 43 -11.33 -11.37 9.20
N HIS A 44 -11.39 -10.65 8.08
CA HIS A 44 -12.00 -9.32 8.05
C HIS A 44 -13.00 -9.17 6.91
N ARG A 45 -14.10 -8.47 7.16
CA ARG A 45 -15.12 -8.18 6.16
C ARG A 45 -15.82 -6.87 6.44
N VAL A 46 -15.89 -6.00 5.44
CA VAL A 46 -16.50 -4.68 5.60
C VAL A 46 -17.20 -4.20 4.31
N ALA A 47 -18.33 -3.53 4.46
CA ALA A 47 -19.05 -2.89 3.34
C ALA A 47 -18.57 -1.45 3.16
N LEU A 48 -17.99 -1.13 2.01
CA LEU A 48 -17.36 0.17 1.74
C LEU A 48 -18.38 1.28 1.52
N SER A 49 -19.59 0.97 1.02
CA SER A 49 -20.62 1.99 0.78
C SER A 49 -20.89 2.81 2.05
N ARG A 50 -21.03 2.15 3.20
CA ARG A 50 -21.26 2.79 4.51
C ARG A 50 -20.13 3.74 4.93
N ILE A 51 -18.90 3.39 4.59
CA ILE A 51 -17.71 4.13 5.03
C ILE A 51 -17.50 5.37 4.18
N LEU A 52 -17.85 5.27 2.90
CA LEU A 52 -17.54 6.29 1.91
C LEU A 52 -18.68 7.31 1.75
N THR A 53 -19.90 7.00 2.20
CA THR A 53 -21.01 7.97 2.26
C THR A 53 -20.71 9.15 3.20
N ASP A 54 -19.94 8.93 4.27
CA ASP A 54 -19.61 9.96 5.28
C ASP A 54 -18.64 11.04 4.76
N ARG A 55 -17.96 10.79 3.63
CA ARG A 55 -16.88 11.66 3.13
C ARG A 55 -17.14 12.35 1.79
N CYS A 56 -18.42 12.47 1.38
CA CYS A 56 -18.87 13.33 0.28
C CYS A 56 -18.01 13.22 -1.00
N TYR A 57 -17.69 11.99 -1.44
CA TYR A 57 -17.08 11.77 -2.75
C TYR A 57 -18.19 11.69 -3.81
N PRO A 58 -18.12 12.48 -4.90
CA PRO A 58 -19.12 12.42 -5.96
C PRO A 58 -18.91 11.14 -6.78
N TRP A 59 -19.79 10.16 -6.58
CA TRP A 59 -19.76 8.88 -7.31
C TRP A 59 -20.21 9.05 -8.78
N GLN A 60 -19.31 8.89 -9.74
CA GLN A 60 -19.49 8.54 -11.15
C GLN A 60 -19.34 7.01 -11.33
N GLU A 61 -20.39 6.37 -11.84
CA GLU A 61 -20.64 4.92 -11.76
C GLU A 61 -19.52 4.00 -12.30
N GLU A 62 -18.72 4.41 -13.30
CA GLU A 62 -17.65 3.57 -13.87
C GLU A 62 -16.24 3.85 -13.29
N GLU A 63 -15.93 5.10 -12.91
CA GLU A 63 -14.63 5.45 -12.34
C GLU A 63 -14.51 5.10 -10.86
N ASP A 64 -15.64 4.96 -10.16
CA ASP A 64 -15.66 4.83 -8.71
C ASP A 64 -15.83 3.42 -8.17
N THR A 65 -15.73 2.39 -9.01
CA THR A 65 -15.63 1.04 -8.47
C THR A 65 -14.30 0.88 -7.72
N PRO A 66 -14.30 0.54 -6.42
CA PRO A 66 -13.07 0.38 -5.66
C PRO A 66 -12.21 -0.76 -6.22
N ARG A 67 -10.91 -0.51 -6.32
CA ARG A 67 -9.90 -1.49 -6.75
C ARG A 67 -8.89 -1.70 -5.65
N ILE A 68 -8.37 -2.92 -5.51
CA ILE A 68 -7.39 -3.25 -4.48
C ILE A 68 -6.02 -2.78 -4.93
N GLY A 69 -5.51 -1.77 -4.23
CA GLY A 69 -4.18 -1.23 -4.41
C GLY A 69 -3.14 -2.15 -3.78
N VAL A 70 -3.14 -2.28 -2.46
CA VAL A 70 -2.14 -3.06 -1.72
C VAL A 70 -2.65 -3.49 -0.35
N ILE A 71 -2.13 -4.61 0.16
CA ILE A 71 -2.36 -5.10 1.54
C ILE A 71 -1.24 -4.54 2.41
N ASP A 72 -1.57 -3.93 3.55
CA ASP A 72 -0.53 -3.41 4.44
C ASP A 72 0.38 -4.56 4.92
N PRO A 73 1.70 -4.44 4.79
CA PRO A 73 2.61 -5.54 5.12
C PRO A 73 2.70 -5.81 6.63
N LEU A 74 2.31 -4.85 7.47
CA LEU A 74 2.48 -4.90 8.93
C LEU A 74 1.17 -5.04 9.69
N ASN A 75 0.02 -4.70 9.08
CA ASN A 75 -1.29 -4.79 9.72
C ASN A 75 -2.35 -5.35 8.77
N ALA A 76 -2.81 -6.57 9.02
CA ALA A 76 -3.71 -7.26 8.09
C ALA A 76 -5.13 -6.68 8.03
N SER A 77 -5.53 -5.88 9.01
CA SER A 77 -6.81 -5.17 8.97
C SER A 77 -6.78 -3.90 8.13
N ILE A 78 -5.60 -3.47 7.66
CA ILE A 78 -5.46 -2.30 6.80
C ILE A 78 -5.28 -2.72 5.33
N THR A 79 -6.19 -2.24 4.48
CA THR A 79 -6.09 -2.39 3.02
C THR A 79 -6.16 -1.04 2.33
N TYR A 80 -5.31 -0.86 1.32
CA TYR A 80 -5.30 0.35 0.49
C TYR A 80 -6.07 0.10 -0.80
N LEU A 81 -7.03 0.96 -1.08
CA LEU A 81 -7.89 0.90 -2.26
C LEU A 81 -7.67 2.13 -3.13
N THR A 82 -7.99 2.00 -4.41
CA THR A 82 -8.09 3.11 -5.35
C THR A 82 -9.52 3.25 -5.85
N ILE A 83 -10.03 4.49 -5.87
CA ILE A 83 -11.35 4.87 -6.38
C ILE A 83 -11.12 6.07 -7.30
N GLY A 84 -11.33 5.94 -8.61
CA GLY A 84 -10.85 6.91 -9.58
C GLY A 84 -9.37 7.25 -9.35
N ASN A 85 -9.08 8.53 -9.10
CA ASN A 85 -7.74 9.05 -8.79
C ASN A 85 -7.43 9.14 -7.28
N HIS A 86 -8.31 8.64 -6.42
CA HIS A 86 -8.12 8.66 -4.97
C HIS A 86 -7.50 7.36 -4.48
N VAL A 87 -6.51 7.47 -3.60
CA VAL A 87 -6.00 6.35 -2.79
C VAL A 87 -6.56 6.51 -1.38
N ILE A 88 -7.17 5.45 -0.86
CA ILE A 88 -7.70 5.41 0.50
C ILE A 88 -7.13 4.22 1.26
N SER A 89 -6.94 4.37 2.56
CA SER A 89 -6.59 3.27 3.46
C SER A 89 -7.79 2.95 4.36
N VAL A 90 -8.26 1.71 4.34
CA VAL A 90 -9.42 1.25 5.11
C VAL A 90 -8.93 0.37 6.26
N ASP A 91 -9.34 0.72 7.48
CA ASP A 91 -9.28 -0.15 8.67
C ASP A 91 -10.54 -1.01 8.65
N MET A 92 -10.36 -2.30 8.37
CA MET A 92 -11.43 -3.29 8.23
C MET A 92 -11.98 -3.74 9.59
N ASP A 93 -11.24 -3.58 10.68
CA ASP A 93 -11.72 -3.92 12.04
C ASP A 93 -12.70 -2.86 12.55
N LYS A 94 -12.35 -1.59 12.33
CA LYS A 94 -13.20 -0.46 12.73
C LYS A 94 -14.23 -0.09 11.66
N GLY A 95 -14.04 -0.57 10.44
CA GLY A 95 -14.84 -0.21 9.29
C GLY A 95 -14.82 1.28 9.00
N MET A 96 -13.62 1.87 8.93
CA MET A 96 -13.45 3.30 8.66
C MET A 96 -12.25 3.58 7.74
N VAL A 97 -12.25 4.73 7.06
CA VAL A 97 -11.10 5.18 6.26
C VAL A 97 -10.14 5.96 7.15
N LEU A 98 -8.90 5.48 7.29
CA LEU A 98 -7.85 6.12 8.09
C LEU A 98 -7.24 7.35 7.39
N ARG A 99 -6.98 7.24 6.08
CA ARG A 99 -6.33 8.28 5.28
C ARG A 99 -6.87 8.24 3.85
N SER A 100 -6.90 9.40 3.21
CA SER A 100 -7.12 9.54 1.77
C SER A 100 -6.08 10.48 1.17
N SER A 101 -5.77 10.26 -0.11
CA SER A 101 -4.87 11.11 -0.90
C SER A 101 -5.33 11.12 -2.36
N ILE A 102 -5.02 12.20 -3.08
CA ILE A 102 -5.27 12.33 -4.52
C ILE A 102 -3.97 11.97 -5.24
N LEU A 103 -4.05 11.08 -6.20
CA LEU A 103 -2.94 10.73 -7.06
C LEU A 103 -2.81 11.83 -8.13
N GLY A 104 -1.67 12.53 -8.15
CA GLY A 104 -1.50 13.75 -8.95
C GLY A 104 -1.66 13.55 -10.46
N GLU A 105 -2.19 14.56 -11.14
CA GLU A 105 -2.56 14.61 -12.58
C GLU A 105 -1.40 14.43 -13.59
N THR A 106 -0.18 14.11 -13.15
CA THR A 106 1.02 14.15 -14.01
C THR A 106 1.28 12.88 -14.83
N ALA A 107 0.44 11.86 -14.73
CA ALA A 107 0.53 10.70 -15.61
C ALA A 107 -0.73 10.63 -16.47
N GLY A 108 -0.52 10.63 -17.79
CA GLY A 108 -1.57 10.47 -18.80
C GLY A 108 -2.33 9.14 -18.69
N PRO A 109 -3.01 8.68 -19.75
CA PRO A 109 -4.04 7.62 -19.71
C PRO A 109 -3.60 6.23 -19.18
N PHE A 110 -2.33 6.08 -18.82
CA PHE A 110 -1.66 4.86 -18.39
C PHE A 110 -1.84 4.52 -16.89
N MET A 111 -2.41 5.39 -16.07
CA MET A 111 -2.56 5.13 -14.62
C MET A 111 -3.62 4.08 -14.26
N PHE A 112 -4.52 3.75 -15.19
CA PHE A 112 -5.64 2.85 -14.91
C PHE A 112 -5.32 1.36 -15.11
N THR A 113 -4.10 1.04 -15.55
CA THR A 113 -3.67 -0.32 -15.85
C THR A 113 -2.70 -0.85 -14.80
N HIS A 114 -3.26 -1.45 -13.74
CA HIS A 114 -2.66 -2.51 -12.91
C HIS A 114 -1.26 -2.31 -12.28
N GLY A 115 -1.20 -2.48 -10.94
CA GLY A 115 -0.03 -3.13 -10.33
C GLY A 115 1.13 -2.26 -9.84
N PHE A 116 0.99 -0.93 -9.76
CA PHE A 116 2.12 -0.07 -9.36
C PHE A 116 2.36 0.07 -7.86
N LEU A 117 1.36 -0.23 -7.02
CA LEU A 117 1.57 -0.17 -5.57
C LEU A 117 2.27 -1.43 -5.08
N THR A 118 3.54 -1.27 -4.72
CA THR A 118 4.35 -2.30 -4.07
C THR A 118 4.43 -1.97 -2.59
N PRO A 119 3.93 -2.85 -1.70
CA PRO A 119 4.15 -2.67 -0.27
C PRO A 119 5.63 -2.81 0.00
N CYS A 120 6.22 -1.82 0.66
CA CYS A 120 7.59 -1.90 1.14
C CYS A 120 7.64 -1.44 2.58
N VAL A 121 8.31 -2.24 3.41
CA VAL A 121 8.71 -1.82 4.75
C VAL A 121 10.11 -1.23 4.59
N LEU A 122 10.28 0.04 4.94
CA LEU A 122 11.59 0.66 4.90
C LEU A 122 12.51 -0.10 5.86
N PRO A 123 13.72 -0.49 5.42
CA PRO A 123 14.63 -1.13 6.34
C PRO A 123 15.00 -0.16 7.48
N PRO A 124 15.28 -0.65 8.71
CA PRO A 124 15.46 0.22 9.88
C PRO A 124 16.53 1.31 9.70
N TRP A 125 17.56 1.04 8.89
CA TRP A 125 18.63 1.98 8.58
C TRP A 125 18.22 3.14 7.65
N LEU A 126 17.12 3.01 6.92
CA LEU A 126 16.65 4.07 6.02
C LEU A 126 15.87 5.14 6.78
N GLY A 127 15.15 4.77 7.85
CA GLY A 127 14.46 5.72 8.73
C GLY A 127 15.40 6.63 9.53
N SER A 128 16.65 6.20 9.76
CA SER A 128 17.70 7.03 10.36
C SER A 128 18.48 7.86 9.34
N SER A 129 18.37 7.54 8.05
CA SER A 129 18.99 8.31 6.98
C SER A 129 18.14 9.54 6.65
N ARG A 130 18.76 10.72 6.57
CA ARG A 130 18.08 11.89 6.01
C ARG A 130 17.92 11.65 4.51
N ILE A 131 16.67 11.58 4.05
CA ILE A 131 16.39 11.61 2.60
C ILE A 131 16.96 12.92 2.08
N PRO A 132 17.95 12.88 1.15
CA PRO A 132 18.49 14.11 0.59
C PRO A 132 17.35 14.89 -0.05
N ALA A 133 17.11 16.10 0.42
CA ALA A 133 16.19 17.00 -0.27
C ALA A 133 16.73 17.22 -1.68
N ALA A 134 15.88 17.06 -2.70
CA ALA A 134 16.23 17.44 -4.06
C ALA A 134 16.71 18.90 -4.05
N GLY A 135 17.91 19.11 -4.59
CA GLY A 135 18.78 20.23 -4.24
C GLY A 135 18.13 21.61 -4.20
N THR A 136 18.28 22.30 -3.08
CA THR A 136 18.55 23.73 -3.13
C THR A 136 20.06 23.87 -3.28
N SER A 137 20.51 24.03 -4.53
CA SER A 137 21.86 24.47 -4.83
C SER A 137 22.03 25.90 -4.33
N THR A 138 22.39 26.07 -3.07
CA THR A 138 23.02 27.29 -2.58
C THR A 138 24.29 26.88 -1.87
N SER A 139 25.39 27.09 -2.57
CA SER A 139 26.76 26.98 -2.09
C SER A 139 26.89 27.60 -0.70
N ASN A 140 27.29 26.78 0.28
CA ASN A 140 28.37 27.14 1.19
C ASN A 140 28.92 25.86 1.82
N GLU A 141 30.23 25.69 1.68
CA GLU A 141 31.02 24.57 2.17
C GLU A 141 30.81 24.36 3.68
N ALA A 142 30.18 23.24 4.03
CA ALA A 142 30.47 22.55 5.26
C ALA A 142 30.64 21.07 4.90
N ASN A 143 31.87 20.59 5.13
CA ASN A 143 32.41 19.30 4.71
C ASN A 143 31.74 18.14 5.47
N ILE A 144 30.47 17.85 5.17
CA ILE A 144 29.76 16.67 5.66
C ILE A 144 29.86 15.64 4.55
N LYS A 145 30.74 14.64 4.73
CA LYS A 145 30.77 13.44 3.88
C LYS A 145 29.40 12.78 3.91
N SER A 146 28.57 13.07 2.92
CA SER A 146 27.35 12.31 2.66
C SER A 146 27.78 10.98 2.06
N ASN A 147 27.78 9.91 2.86
CA ASN A 147 27.93 8.57 2.32
C ASN A 147 26.78 8.33 1.34
N THR A 148 27.13 7.92 0.13
CA THR A 148 26.16 7.64 -0.93
C THR A 148 25.38 6.39 -0.55
N LEU A 149 24.15 6.25 -1.06
CA LEU A 149 23.32 5.06 -0.80
C LEU A 149 24.06 3.76 -1.23
N SER A 150 24.91 3.86 -2.26
CA SER A 150 25.86 2.85 -2.71
C SER A 150 26.86 2.42 -1.63
N ASP A 151 27.35 3.35 -0.82
CA ASP A 151 28.37 3.09 0.21
C ASP A 151 27.80 2.32 1.42
N ILE A 152 26.49 2.43 1.66
CA ILE A 152 25.77 1.72 2.72
C ILE A 152 25.46 0.28 2.28
N LEU A 153 25.06 0.09 1.02
CA LEU A 153 24.68 -1.23 0.49
C LEU A 153 25.86 -2.19 0.29
N VAL A 154 27.10 -1.68 0.22
CA VAL A 154 28.30 -2.49 -0.07
C VAL A 154 28.89 -3.18 1.17
N ARG A 155 28.40 -2.93 2.39
CA ARG A 155 29.07 -3.37 3.63
C ARG A 155 28.54 -4.61 4.33
N ASP A 156 27.58 -5.34 3.76
CA ASP A 156 27.01 -6.53 4.42
C ASP A 156 27.60 -7.86 3.93
N ASP A 157 28.90 -7.90 3.63
CA ASP A 157 29.58 -9.14 3.24
C ASP A 157 31.08 -9.09 3.59
N SER A 158 31.42 -9.23 4.88
CA SER A 158 32.72 -9.74 5.34
C SER A 158 32.87 -9.69 6.87
N ASN A 159 32.10 -10.51 7.59
CA ASN A 159 32.64 -11.01 8.85
C ASN A 159 32.23 -12.47 9.09
N LYS A 160 32.97 -13.36 8.42
CA LYS A 160 33.00 -14.78 8.74
C LYS A 160 34.46 -15.23 8.80
N LYS A 161 34.84 -15.76 9.96
CA LYS A 161 36.09 -16.46 10.35
C LYS A 161 37.29 -15.55 10.67
N ASN A 162 38.01 -15.72 11.78
CA ASN A 162 38.19 -16.86 12.69
C ASN A 162 38.04 -16.45 14.16
#